data_AF-A0A8J6J5P8-F1
#
_entry.id   AF-A0A8J6J5P8-F1
#
_cell.length_a   1.000
_cell.length_b   1.000
_cell.length_c   1.000
_cell.angle_alpha   90.00
_cell.angle_beta   90.00
_cell.angle_gamma   90.00
#
_symmetry.space_group_name_H-M   'P 1'
#
loop_
_entity.id
_entity.type
_entity.pdbx_description
1 polymer ?
#
loop_
_entity_poly.entity_id
_entity_poly.type
_entity_poly.pdbx_seq_one_letter_code
_entity_poly.pdbx_strand_id
1 'polypeptide(L)'
;MTQQTLAERADLSVPYVSRVERGEKEPSLSTLLRVADALNIGLDELLGLKREQVNRSKERKILEGCTVEQEAVLLEMLIELKKIVVREWVRGKHEN
;
A
#
# COMPACT_ATOMS: atom_id res chain seq x y z
N MET A 1 -4.25 -23.02 -1.47
CA MET A 1 -4.45 -23.45 -0.05
C MET A 1 -5.91 -23.85 0.11
N THR A 2 -6.21 -24.87 0.93
CA THR A 2 -7.61 -25.26 1.21
C THR A 2 -8.18 -24.44 2.39
N GLN A 3 -9.51 -24.37 2.53
CA GLN A 3 -10.15 -23.74 3.70
C GLN A 3 -9.73 -24.41 5.02
N GLN A 4 -9.51 -25.73 5.01
CA GLN A 4 -9.01 -26.45 6.17
C GLN A 4 -7.62 -25.97 6.59
N THR A 5 -6.69 -25.90 5.64
CA THR A 5 -5.33 -25.43 5.92
C THR A 5 -5.31 -23.96 6.36
N LEU A 6 -6.16 -23.10 5.78
CA LEU A 6 -6.29 -21.71 6.22
C LEU A 6 -6.81 -21.64 7.66
N ALA A 7 -7.87 -22.39 7.95
CA ALA A 7 -8.47 -22.44 9.27
C ALA A 7 -7.46 -22.89 10.33
N GLU A 8 -6.72 -23.98 10.07
CA GLU A 8 -5.66 -24.47 10.94
C GLU A 8 -4.57 -23.41 11.18
N ARG A 9 -4.06 -22.78 10.12
CA ARG A 9 -2.99 -21.76 10.23
C ARG A 9 -3.44 -20.48 10.91
N ALA A 10 -4.67 -20.06 10.67
CA ALA A 10 -5.25 -18.87 11.27
C ALA A 10 -5.85 -19.14 12.65
N ASP A 11 -5.82 -20.39 13.17
CA ASP A 11 -6.48 -20.85 14.40
C ASP A 11 -8.01 -20.56 14.42
N LEU A 12 -8.65 -20.73 13.27
CA LEU A 12 -10.09 -20.56 13.05
C LEU A 12 -10.76 -21.91 12.81
N SER A 13 -12.09 -21.95 12.95
CA SER A 13 -12.85 -23.13 12.50
C SER A 13 -13.13 -23.05 11.00
N VAL A 14 -13.09 -24.20 10.32
CA VAL A 14 -13.42 -24.29 8.88
C VAL A 14 -14.81 -23.68 8.56
N PRO A 15 -15.88 -23.92 9.35
CA PRO A 15 -17.17 -23.29 9.11
C PRO A 15 -17.15 -21.77 9.29
N TYR A 16 -16.27 -21.24 10.16
CA TYR A 16 -16.11 -19.80 10.31
C TYR A 16 -15.45 -19.18 9.08
N VAL A 17 -14.33 -19.75 8.62
CA VAL A 17 -13.65 -19.32 7.37
C VAL A 17 -14.63 -19.33 6.20
N SER A 18 -15.39 -20.41 6.06
CA SER A 18 -16.39 -20.57 5.00
C SER A 18 -17.47 -19.46 5.00
N ARG A 19 -17.95 -19.07 6.19
CA ARG A 19 -18.94 -17.97 6.32
C ARG A 19 -18.33 -16.60 6.04
N VAL A 20 -17.08 -16.38 6.45
CA VAL A 20 -16.35 -15.14 6.15
C VAL A 20 -16.16 -14.98 4.64
N GLU A 21 -15.72 -16.04 3.95
CA GLU A 21 -15.49 -16.00 2.48
C GLU A 21 -16.78 -15.75 1.68
N ARG A 22 -17.94 -16.20 2.19
CA ARG A 22 -19.26 -15.92 1.59
C ARG A 22 -19.87 -14.58 1.99
N GLY A 23 -19.20 -13.81 2.86
CA GLY A 23 -19.73 -12.55 3.39
C GLY A 23 -20.88 -12.70 4.40
N GLU A 24 -21.14 -13.91 4.91
CA GLU A 24 -22.18 -14.19 5.91
C GLU A 24 -21.74 -13.79 7.33
N LYS A 25 -20.44 -13.59 7.54
CA LYS A 25 -19.88 -13.15 8.82
C LYS A 25 -18.80 -12.10 8.63
N GLU A 26 -18.94 -10.99 9.34
CA GLU A 26 -17.89 -9.98 9.43
C GLU A 26 -16.81 -10.41 10.44
N PRO A 27 -15.55 -10.57 10.01
CA PRO A 27 -14.44 -10.86 10.90
C PRO A 27 -13.97 -9.61 11.65
N SER A 28 -13.43 -9.80 12.86
CA SER A 28 -12.73 -8.74 13.59
C SER A 28 -11.41 -8.37 12.91
N LEU A 29 -10.84 -7.19 13.21
CA LEU A 29 -9.50 -6.82 12.75
C LEU A 29 -8.43 -7.83 13.19
N SER A 30 -8.51 -8.33 14.42
CA SER A 30 -7.60 -9.39 14.91
C SER A 30 -7.72 -10.69 14.11
N THR A 31 -8.92 -11.02 13.64
CA THR A 31 -9.15 -12.17 12.76
C THR A 31 -8.55 -11.94 11.39
N LEU A 32 -8.72 -10.75 10.82
CA LEU A 32 -8.14 -10.39 9.52
C LEU A 32 -6.60 -10.44 9.55
N LEU A 33 -5.97 -9.97 10.62
CA LEU A 33 -4.52 -10.08 10.81
C LEU A 33 -4.05 -11.54 10.80
N ARG A 34 -4.71 -12.41 11.57
CA ARG A 34 -4.39 -13.86 11.60
C ARG A 34 -4.56 -14.53 10.23
N VAL A 35 -5.57 -14.12 9.47
CA VAL A 35 -5.80 -14.61 8.11
C VAL A 35 -4.70 -14.12 7.15
N ALA A 36 -4.30 -12.84 7.24
CA ALA A 36 -3.21 -12.28 6.44
C ALA A 36 -1.88 -13.00 6.73
N ASP A 37 -1.56 -13.22 8.02
CA ASP A 37 -0.38 -13.95 8.47
C ASP A 37 -0.39 -15.40 7.94
N ALA A 38 -1.54 -16.09 8.04
CA ALA A 38 -1.71 -17.46 7.53
C ALA A 38 -1.55 -17.59 6.01
N LEU A 39 -1.90 -16.53 5.27
CA LEU A 39 -1.75 -16.38 3.82
C LEU A 39 -0.35 -15.88 3.41
N ASN A 40 0.46 -15.41 4.36
CA ASN A 40 1.76 -14.78 4.13
C ASN A 40 1.67 -13.56 3.20
N ILE A 41 0.67 -12.70 3.42
CA ILE A 41 0.46 -11.43 2.70
C ILE A 41 0.25 -10.28 3.69
N GLY A 42 0.40 -9.04 3.21
CA GLY A 42 0.05 -7.86 4.00
C GLY A 42 -1.46 -7.72 4.21
N LEU A 43 -1.89 -7.09 5.31
CA LEU A 43 -3.29 -6.78 5.55
C LEU A 43 -3.87 -5.85 4.45
N ASP A 44 -3.05 -4.96 3.89
CA ASP A 44 -3.39 -4.14 2.75
C ASP A 44 -3.69 -4.96 1.49
N GLU A 45 -2.88 -5.98 1.23
CA GLU A 45 -3.14 -6.93 0.13
C GLU A 45 -4.42 -7.75 0.37
N LEU A 46 -4.61 -8.27 1.59
CA LEU A 46 -5.82 -9.03 1.97
C LEU A 46 -7.11 -8.21 1.76
N LEU A 47 -7.07 -6.92 2.10
CA LEU A 47 -8.20 -6.00 1.96
C LEU A 47 -8.35 -5.44 0.54
N GLY A 48 -7.47 -5.80 -0.38
CA GLY A 48 -7.46 -5.24 -1.73
C GLY A 48 -7.19 -3.73 -1.74
N LEU A 49 -6.53 -3.20 -0.69
CA LEU A 49 -6.03 -1.84 -0.62
C LEU A 49 -4.82 -1.75 -1.55
N LYS A 50 -5.09 -1.74 -2.86
CA LYS A 50 -4.09 -1.43 -3.87
C LYS A 50 -3.59 -0.01 -3.57
N ARG A 51 -2.43 0.08 -2.92
CA ARG A 51 -1.55 1.22 -3.17
C ARG A 51 -1.31 1.16 -4.67
N GLU A 52 -1.69 2.21 -5.40
CA GLU A 52 -1.14 2.36 -6.74
C GLU A 52 0.36 2.09 -6.62
N GLN A 53 0.87 1.13 -7.37
CA GLN A 53 2.30 0.91 -7.50
C GLN A 53 2.84 2.18 -8.14
N VAL A 54 3.07 3.21 -7.33
CA VAL A 54 3.73 4.42 -7.77
C VAL A 54 5.06 3.92 -8.29
N ASN A 55 5.24 4.03 -9.60
CA ASN A 55 6.45 3.57 -10.26
C ASN A 55 7.60 4.47 -9.80
N ARG A 56 8.19 4.12 -8.65
CA ARG A 56 9.29 4.86 -8.00
C ARG A 56 10.63 4.62 -8.68
N SER A 57 10.65 4.01 -9.87
CA SER A 57 11.90 3.68 -10.58
C SER A 57 12.69 4.92 -10.96
N LYS A 58 12.01 6.04 -11.21
CA LYS A 58 12.66 7.32 -11.53
C LYS A 58 13.29 7.93 -10.29
N GLU A 59 12.56 7.95 -9.18
CA GLU A 59 13.07 8.42 -7.87
C GLU A 59 14.27 7.58 -7.42
N ARG A 60 14.20 6.26 -7.58
CA ARG A 60 15.31 5.37 -7.26
C ARG A 60 16.56 5.68 -8.09
N LYS A 61 16.41 5.95 -9.40
CA LYS A 61 17.52 6.35 -10.27
C LYS A 61 18.10 7.71 -9.90
N ILE A 62 17.27 8.66 -9.49
CA ILE A 62 17.71 10.01 -9.11
C ILE A 62 18.51 9.98 -7.80
N LEU A 63 18.11 9.12 -6.85
CA LEU A 63 18.74 9.04 -5.53
C LEU A 63 19.86 7.99 -5.46
N GLU A 64 20.13 7.25 -6.54
CA GLU A 64 21.17 6.24 -6.58
C GLU A 64 22.55 6.84 -6.24
N GLY A 65 23.23 6.27 -5.24
CA GLY A 65 24.54 6.74 -4.77
C GLY A 65 24.50 7.93 -3.82
N CYS A 66 23.33 8.43 -3.43
CA CYS A 66 23.20 9.49 -2.43
C CYS A 66 23.33 8.95 -1.00
N THR A 67 23.88 9.76 -0.09
CA THR A 67 23.74 9.54 1.36
C THR A 67 22.35 9.97 1.84
N VAL A 68 21.97 9.59 3.05
CA VAL A 68 20.68 9.96 3.66
C VAL A 68 20.52 11.49 3.73
N GLU A 69 21.59 12.21 4.04
CA GLU A 69 21.60 13.68 4.10
C GLU A 69 21.42 14.30 2.72
N GLN A 70 22.06 13.73 1.69
CA GLN A 70 21.92 14.19 0.31
C GLN A 70 20.50 13.94 -0.21
N GLU A 71 19.91 12.78 0.08
CA GLU A 71 18.52 12.49 -0.27
C GLU A 71 17.56 13.50 0.35
N ALA A 72 17.75 13.84 1.63
CA ALA A 72 16.89 14.79 2.34
C ALA A 72 16.90 16.17 1.67
N VAL A 73 18.09 16.72 1.38
CA VAL A 73 18.23 18.02 0.72
C VAL A 73 17.64 18.00 -0.69
N LEU A 74 17.88 16.94 -1.47
CA LEU A 74 17.34 16.81 -2.82
C LEU A 74 15.80 16.76 -2.82
N LEU A 75 15.20 16.06 -1.87
CA LEU A 75 13.75 15.99 -1.73
C LEU A 75 13.15 17.34 -1.33
N GLU A 76 13.79 18.08 -0.40
CA GLU A 76 13.37 19.44 -0.05
C GLU A 76 13.40 20.38 -1.25
N MET A 77 14.49 20.34 -2.04
CA MET A 77 14.60 21.12 -3.27
C MET A 77 13.48 20.76 -4.28
N LEU A 78 13.20 19.47 -4.47
CA LEU A 78 12.15 19.03 -5.37
C LEU A 78 10.76 19.48 -4.93
N ILE A 79 10.51 19.54 -3.62
CA ILE A 79 9.27 20.07 -3.05
C ILE A 79 9.11 21.55 -3.40
N GLU A 80 10.16 22.36 -3.27
CA GLU A 80 10.11 23.79 -3.63
C GLU A 80 9.91 23.99 -5.14
N LEU A 81 10.62 23.23 -5.97
CA LEU A 81 10.44 23.26 -7.42
C LEU A 81 9.01 22.86 -7.81
N LYS A 82 8.45 21.84 -7.18
CA LYS A 82 7.05 21.43 -7.40
C LYS A 82 6.09 22.58 -7.11
N LYS A 83 6.28 23.34 -6.02
CA LYS A 83 5.41 24.49 -5.69
C LYS A 83 5.45 25.54 -6.79
N ILE A 84 6.59 25.78 -7.42
CA ILE A 84 6.71 26.71 -8.54
C ILE A 84 5.97 26.15 -9.77
N VAL A 85 6.29 24.93 -10.18
CA VAL A 85 5.68 24.28 -11.35
C VAL A 85 4.16 24.26 -11.25
N VAL A 86 3.61 23.88 -10.09
CA VAL A 86 2.16 23.84 -9.87
C VAL A 86 1.53 25.22 -9.97
N ARG A 87 2.15 26.26 -9.40
CA ARG A 87 1.64 27.63 -9.46
C ARG A 87 1.62 28.17 -10.90
N GLU A 88 2.73 28.04 -11.62
CA GLU A 88 2.86 28.55 -12.99
C GLU A 88 1.97 27.79 -13.98
N TRP A 89 1.82 26.47 -13.81
CA TRP A 89 0.96 25.65 -14.66
C TRP A 89 -0.53 25.97 -14.50
N VAL A 90 -0.97 26.35 -13.30
CA VAL A 90 -2.36 26.81 -13.07
C VAL A 90 -2.58 28.16 -13.74
N ARG A 91 -1.62 29.09 -13.65
CA ARG A 91 -1.73 30.42 -14.30
C ARG A 91 -1.82 30.33 -15.82
N GLY A 92 -0.96 29.52 -16.45
CA GLY A 92 -0.97 29.32 -17.91
C GLY A 92 -2.22 28.63 -18.47
N LYS A 93 -3.07 28.00 -17.63
CA LYS A 93 -4.37 27.44 -18.04
C LYS A 93 -5.53 28.42 -17.96
N HIS A 94 -5.36 29.56 -17.29
CA HIS A 94 -6.39 30.62 -17.20
C HIS A 94 -6.15 31.77 -18.20
N GLU A 95 -5.04 31.75 -18.93
CA GLU A 95 -4.64 32.76 -19.92
C GLU A 95 -4.87 32.32 -21.39
N ASN A 96 -5.47 31.14 -21.61
CA ASN A 96 -5.92 30.61 -22.91
C ASN A 96 -7.39 30.21 -22.84
#